data_AF-A0A523CD17-F1
#
_entry.id   AF-A0A523CD17-F1
#
_cell.length_a   1.000
_cell.length_b   1.000
_cell.length_c   1.000
_cell.angle_alpha   90.00
_cell.angle_beta   90.00
_cell.angle_gamma   90.00
#
_symmetry.space_group_name_H-M   'P 1'
#
loop_
_entity.id
_entity.type
_entity.pdbx_description
1 polymer ?
#
loop_
_entity_poly.entity_id
_entity_poly.type
_entity_poly.pdbx_seq_one_letter_code
_entity_poly.pdbx_strand_id
1 'polypeptide(L)'
;MVVTASFQPSGGGPIGSPCAPSQGEARGVDSMFIEQMIPHHDDAIAMAELALTRAEHPEIKQLAEDVIRTQSAENAQMRDWYDEWFGESVPAYGSGSSGMMGGRFGDLTALRDADQFDRAFIEQMIPHHQMGIMMARMAGDSTSRLEIRGLTDGIIRTQSEEIDRMQQWYQEWYGR
;
A
#
# COMPACT_ATOMS: atom_id res chain seq x y z
N MET A 1 69.93 -20.90 20.55
CA MET A 1 68.80 -20.49 21.40
C MET A 1 67.80 -19.75 20.52
N VAL A 2 66.56 -20.21 20.56
CA VAL A 2 65.35 -19.63 19.96
C VAL A 2 65.08 -18.27 20.67
N VAL A 3 64.66 -17.17 20.03
CA VAL A 3 63.25 -16.73 19.89
C VAL A 3 63.21 -15.23 19.45
N THR A 4 62.45 -14.98 18.37
CA THR A 4 61.58 -13.82 17.99
C THR A 4 62.11 -12.37 18.00
N ALA A 5 62.17 -11.66 16.88
CA ALA A 5 61.10 -11.15 15.98
C ALA A 5 60.48 -9.82 16.45
N SER A 6 60.63 -8.82 15.58
CA SER A 6 60.38 -7.40 15.73
C SER A 6 58.90 -7.01 15.53
N PHE A 7 58.40 -6.08 16.33
CA PHE A 7 57.16 -5.30 16.09
C PHE A 7 57.38 -3.94 16.83
N GLN A 8 57.08 -2.76 16.30
CA GLN A 8 55.78 -2.27 15.83
C GLN A 8 55.91 -1.12 14.80
N PRO A 9 54.96 -1.00 13.85
CA PRO A 9 54.85 0.13 12.94
C PRO A 9 54.04 1.30 13.52
N SER A 10 54.26 2.43 12.87
CA SER A 10 53.83 3.80 13.12
C SER A 10 52.31 4.03 13.20
N GLY A 11 51.92 5.06 13.95
CA GLY A 11 50.52 5.43 14.23
C GLY A 11 49.69 5.81 13.00
N GLY A 12 48.47 5.27 12.95
CA GLY A 12 47.40 5.65 12.04
C GLY A 12 46.56 6.79 12.62
N GLY A 13 46.19 7.74 11.75
CA GLY A 13 45.34 8.89 12.08
C GLY A 13 43.89 8.52 12.42
N PRO A 14 43.04 9.51 12.74
CA PRO A 14 41.72 9.28 13.29
C PRO A 14 40.85 8.53 12.28
N ILE A 15 40.36 7.37 12.72
CA ILE A 15 39.33 6.59 12.03
C ILE A 15 38.07 7.46 12.05
N GLY A 16 37.65 7.92 10.87
CA GLY A 16 36.44 8.70 10.70
C GLY A 16 35.25 7.96 11.32
N SER A 17 34.42 8.69 12.07
CA SER A 17 33.14 8.19 12.56
C SER A 17 32.35 7.56 11.41
N PRO A 18 31.66 6.43 11.64
CA PRO A 18 30.78 5.88 10.62
C PRO A 18 29.74 6.94 10.24
N CYS A 19 29.62 7.19 8.94
CA CYS A 19 28.59 8.05 8.38
C CYS A 19 27.23 7.51 8.86
N ALA A 20 26.46 8.31 9.58
CA ALA A 20 25.08 7.97 9.87
C ALA A 20 24.36 7.79 8.51
N PRO A 21 23.52 6.75 8.34
CA PRO A 21 22.76 6.59 7.12
C PRO A 21 21.95 7.86 6.88
N SER A 22 21.89 8.29 5.62
CA SER A 22 21.05 9.43 5.26
C SER A 22 19.58 9.10 5.60
N GLN A 23 18.77 10.11 5.92
CA GLN A 23 17.35 9.94 6.27
C GLN A 23 16.57 9.06 5.27
N GLY A 24 17.02 8.97 4.01
CA GLY A 24 16.44 8.11 2.97
C GLY A 24 16.80 6.61 3.06
N GLU A 25 17.90 6.23 3.72
CA GLU A 25 18.28 4.82 3.93
C GLU A 25 17.61 4.20 5.18
N ALA A 26 17.06 5.02 6.08
CA ALA A 26 16.45 4.59 7.34
C ALA A 26 14.94 4.33 7.26
N ARG A 27 14.31 4.62 6.11
CA ARG A 27 12.85 4.64 5.94
C ARG A 27 12.17 3.26 5.95
N GLY A 28 12.91 2.20 5.64
CA GLY A 28 12.48 0.81 5.88
C GLY A 28 11.20 0.39 5.15
N VAL A 29 10.75 -0.84 5.41
CA VAL A 29 9.54 -1.38 4.75
C VAL A 29 8.26 -0.64 5.16
N ASP A 30 8.21 -0.11 6.38
CA ASP A 30 7.02 0.55 6.92
C ASP A 30 6.71 1.87 6.18
N SER A 31 7.72 2.72 5.96
CA SER A 31 7.48 3.96 5.21
C SER A 31 7.14 3.65 3.75
N MET A 32 7.84 2.71 3.13
CA MET A 32 7.58 2.30 1.76
C MET A 32 6.16 1.74 1.58
N PHE A 33 5.67 0.96 2.54
CA PHE A 33 4.30 0.45 2.53
C PHE A 33 3.29 1.59 2.63
N ILE A 34 3.46 2.50 3.60
CA ILE A 34 2.54 3.64 3.80
C ILE A 34 2.52 4.56 2.57
N GLU A 35 3.69 4.91 2.05
CA GLU A 35 3.86 5.79 0.87
C GLU A 35 3.19 5.23 -0.39
N GLN A 36 3.05 3.91 -0.49
CA GLN A 36 2.44 3.24 -1.63
C GLN A 36 0.98 2.84 -1.39
N MET A 37 0.62 2.42 -0.17
CA MET A 37 -0.73 1.94 0.13
C MET A 37 -1.73 3.08 0.21
N ILE A 38 -1.34 4.27 0.70
CA ILE A 38 -2.23 5.43 0.73
C ILE A 38 -2.77 5.79 -0.67
N PRO A 39 -1.93 6.03 -1.70
CA PRO A 39 -2.43 6.35 -3.03
C PRO A 39 -3.17 5.17 -3.68
N HIS A 40 -2.80 3.92 -3.36
CA HIS A 40 -3.56 2.74 -3.80
C HIS A 40 -4.99 2.76 -3.22
N HIS A 41 -5.15 3.04 -1.93
CA HIS A 41 -6.46 3.21 -1.30
C HIS A 41 -7.24 4.39 -1.87
N ASP A 42 -6.58 5.52 -2.14
CA ASP A 42 -7.23 6.70 -2.72
C ASP A 42 -7.88 6.38 -4.09
N ASP A 43 -7.30 5.48 -4.89
CA ASP A 43 -7.91 5.03 -6.15
C ASP A 43 -9.16 4.16 -5.94
N ALA A 44 -9.12 3.22 -4.99
CA ALA A 44 -10.31 2.42 -4.63
C ALA A 44 -11.44 3.27 -4.04
N ILE A 45 -11.11 4.26 -3.20
CA ILE A 45 -12.08 5.22 -2.67
C ILE A 45 -12.73 6.00 -3.81
N ALA A 46 -11.95 6.51 -4.78
CA ALA A 46 -12.49 7.23 -5.92
C ALA A 46 -13.41 6.36 -6.81
N MET A 47 -13.06 5.09 -7.01
CA MET A 47 -13.93 4.13 -7.71
C MET A 47 -15.24 3.90 -6.94
N ALA A 48 -15.15 3.73 -5.62
CA ALA A 48 -16.30 3.52 -4.75
C ALA A 48 -17.23 4.74 -4.69
N GLU A 49 -16.70 5.96 -4.61
CA GLU A 49 -17.50 7.19 -4.66
C GLU A 49 -18.32 7.28 -5.95
N LEU A 50 -17.72 6.90 -7.09
CA LEU A 50 -18.42 6.84 -8.36
C LEU A 50 -19.54 5.79 -8.32
N ALA A 51 -19.28 4.63 -7.72
CA ALA A 51 -20.26 3.56 -7.57
C ALA A 51 -21.50 3.96 -6.76
N LEU A 52 -21.36 4.81 -5.74
CA LEU A 52 -22.52 5.33 -4.99
C LEU A 52 -23.56 6.02 -5.91
N THR A 53 -23.11 6.62 -7.02
CA THR A 53 -23.98 7.34 -7.96
C THR A 53 -24.35 6.54 -9.20
N ARG A 54 -23.48 5.64 -9.66
CA ARG A 54 -23.61 4.94 -10.94
C ARG A 54 -24.04 3.49 -10.82
N ALA A 55 -23.86 2.86 -9.66
CA ALA A 55 -24.12 1.44 -9.52
C ALA A 55 -25.60 1.08 -9.68
N GLU A 56 -25.84 -0.04 -10.34
CA GLU A 56 -27.18 -0.57 -10.62
C GLU A 56 -27.67 -1.47 -9.47
N HIS A 57 -26.78 -2.34 -8.95
CA HIS A 57 -27.08 -3.28 -7.88
C HIS A 57 -26.82 -2.64 -6.51
N PRO A 58 -27.75 -2.79 -5.54
CA PRO A 58 -27.57 -2.28 -4.18
C PRO A 58 -26.36 -2.92 -3.46
N GLU A 59 -25.99 -4.14 -3.83
CA GLU A 59 -24.81 -4.85 -3.33
C GLU A 59 -23.51 -4.09 -3.62
N ILE A 60 -23.36 -3.52 -4.82
CA ILE A 60 -22.20 -2.71 -5.21
C ILE A 60 -22.18 -1.39 -4.44
N LYS A 61 -23.34 -0.77 -4.18
CA LYS A 61 -23.41 0.44 -3.35
C LYS A 61 -22.99 0.16 -1.92
N GLN A 62 -23.45 -0.95 -1.35
CA GLN A 62 -23.06 -1.34 0.00
C GLN A 62 -21.56 -1.63 0.10
N LEU A 63 -21.00 -2.36 -0.88
CA LEU A 63 -19.56 -2.58 -0.97
C LEU A 63 -18.81 -1.24 -1.07
N ALA A 64 -19.29 -0.31 -1.89
CA ALA A 64 -18.66 1.00 -2.05
C ALA A 64 -18.64 1.80 -0.74
N GLU A 65 -19.74 1.82 0.02
CA GLU A 65 -19.77 2.45 1.35
C GLU A 65 -18.76 1.82 2.32
N ASP A 66 -18.63 0.49 2.29
CA ASP A 66 -17.69 -0.25 3.13
C ASP A 66 -16.23 0.05 2.77
N VAL A 67 -15.92 0.09 1.47
CA VAL A 67 -14.59 0.46 0.94
C VAL A 67 -14.23 1.89 1.36
N ILE A 68 -15.12 2.86 1.10
CA ILE A 68 -14.88 4.26 1.48
C ILE A 68 -14.61 4.37 2.98
N ARG A 69 -15.47 3.77 3.81
CA ARG A 69 -15.35 3.84 5.26
C ARG A 69 -14.05 3.23 5.76
N THR A 70 -13.73 2.03 5.29
CA THR A 70 -12.59 1.26 5.79
C THR A 70 -11.27 1.85 5.30
N GLN A 71 -11.12 2.05 4.00
CA GLN A 71 -9.86 2.53 3.42
C GLN A 71 -9.57 3.98 3.77
N SER A 72 -10.59 4.83 3.97
CA SER A 72 -10.36 6.20 4.48
C SER A 72 -9.84 6.18 5.93
N ALA A 73 -10.36 5.28 6.76
CA ALA A 73 -9.90 5.13 8.14
C ALA A 73 -8.47 4.58 8.20
N GLU A 74 -8.14 3.60 7.35
CA GLU A 74 -6.78 3.07 7.21
C GLU A 74 -5.80 4.14 6.68
N ASN A 75 -6.21 4.97 5.72
CA ASN A 75 -5.41 6.10 5.24
C ASN A 75 -5.14 7.13 6.34
N ALA A 76 -6.14 7.46 7.16
CA ALA A 76 -5.93 8.36 8.30
C ALA A 76 -4.94 7.75 9.31
N GLN A 77 -5.13 6.49 9.67
CA GLN A 77 -4.24 5.78 10.60
C GLN A 77 -2.79 5.70 10.09
N MET A 78 -2.59 5.37 8.81
CA MET A 78 -1.26 5.32 8.21
C MET A 78 -0.58 6.70 8.18
N ARG A 79 -1.33 7.78 7.94
CA ARG A 79 -0.79 9.15 7.99
C ARG A 79 -0.36 9.54 9.39
N ASP A 80 -1.16 9.23 10.40
CA ASP A 80 -0.83 9.50 11.80
C ASP A 80 0.44 8.75 12.22
N TRP A 81 0.53 7.46 11.89
CA TRP A 81 1.72 6.65 12.14
C TRP A 81 2.96 7.18 11.43
N TYR A 82 2.82 7.61 10.17
CA TYR A 82 3.95 8.13 9.41
C TYR A 82 4.50 9.41 10.04
N ASP A 83 3.63 10.34 10.44
CA ASP A 83 4.03 11.58 11.13
C ASP A 83 4.71 11.27 12.47
N GLU A 84 4.13 10.36 13.26
CA GLU A 84 4.68 9.96 14.56
C GLU A 84 6.05 9.29 14.44
N TRP A 85 6.24 8.40 13.46
CA TRP A 85 7.43 7.55 13.37
C TRP A 85 8.58 8.20 12.59
N PHE A 86 8.27 9.06 11.62
CA PHE A 86 9.26 9.66 10.72
C PHE A 86 9.40 11.19 10.91
N GLY A 87 8.51 11.82 11.70
CA GLY A 87 8.60 13.23 12.04
C GLY A 87 8.28 14.18 10.89
N GLU A 88 7.57 13.69 9.87
CA GLU A 88 7.14 14.44 8.70
C GLU A 88 5.86 13.84 8.11
N SER A 89 5.14 14.62 7.31
CA SER A 89 3.95 14.11 6.62
C SER A 89 4.32 13.18 5.46
N VAL A 90 3.43 12.22 5.16
CA VAL A 90 3.58 11.33 4.00
C VAL A 90 3.82 12.16 2.73
N PRO A 91 4.92 11.92 1.99
CA PRO A 91 5.20 12.62 0.75
C PRO A 91 4.04 12.55 -0.24
N ALA A 92 3.79 13.65 -0.94
CA ALA A 92 2.81 13.65 -2.03
C ALA A 92 3.25 12.66 -3.12
N TYR A 93 2.29 11.86 -3.59
CA TYR A 93 2.53 10.93 -4.69
C TYR A 93 3.08 11.67 -5.93
N GLY A 94 4.19 11.19 -6.47
CA GLY A 94 4.88 11.81 -7.62
C GLY A 94 5.94 12.87 -7.27
N SER A 95 6.21 13.14 -5.99
CA SER A 95 7.17 14.18 -5.58
C SER A 95 8.67 13.77 -5.67
N GLY A 96 9.05 12.54 -6.04
CA GLY A 96 10.47 12.17 -5.91
C GLY A 96 11.06 10.89 -6.50
N SER A 97 10.33 10.00 -7.19
CA SER A 97 10.95 8.79 -7.77
C SER A 97 10.33 8.40 -9.11
N SER A 98 11.15 8.48 -10.17
CA SER A 98 10.92 7.81 -11.46
C SER A 98 10.99 6.29 -11.26
N GLY A 99 9.87 5.68 -10.88
CA GLY A 99 9.70 4.22 -10.82
C GLY A 99 8.47 3.81 -11.63
N MET A 100 8.62 2.83 -12.51
CA MET A 100 7.63 2.30 -13.47
C MET A 100 6.38 1.61 -12.86
N MET A 101 5.86 2.09 -11.72
CA MET A 101 4.57 1.72 -11.12
C MET A 101 3.77 2.98 -10.75
N GLY A 102 3.94 4.04 -11.55
CA GLY A 102 3.35 5.37 -11.36
C GLY A 102 1.92 5.55 -11.91
N GLY A 103 1.17 4.46 -12.08
CA GLY A 103 -0.17 4.48 -12.66
C GLY A 103 -1.22 4.38 -11.56
N ARG A 104 -2.33 5.12 -11.71
CA ARG A 104 -3.54 4.86 -10.93
C ARG A 104 -3.95 3.40 -11.15
N PHE A 105 -4.29 2.67 -10.09
CA PHE A 105 -4.66 1.25 -10.15
C PHE A 105 -6.11 1.02 -10.62
N GLY A 106 -6.72 2.01 -11.27
CA GLY A 106 -8.01 1.93 -11.93
C GLY A 106 -8.15 3.01 -13.00
N ASP A 107 -8.91 2.71 -14.06
CA ASP A 107 -9.26 3.67 -15.09
C ASP A 107 -10.63 4.28 -14.76
N LEU A 108 -10.61 5.35 -13.96
CA LEU A 108 -11.81 6.10 -13.59
C LEU A 108 -12.54 6.68 -14.82
N THR A 109 -11.84 6.94 -15.92
CA THR A 109 -12.48 7.45 -17.14
C THR A 109 -13.29 6.33 -17.79
N ALA A 110 -12.66 5.17 -18.01
CA ALA A 110 -13.35 4.00 -18.54
C ALA A 110 -14.49 3.54 -17.62
N LEU A 111 -14.30 3.57 -16.30
CA LEU A 111 -15.33 3.21 -15.33
C LEU A 111 -16.51 4.18 -15.38
N ARG A 112 -16.25 5.49 -15.46
CA ARG A 112 -17.31 6.52 -15.56
C ARG A 112 -18.12 6.36 -16.84
N ASP A 113 -17.44 6.06 -17.94
CA ASP A 113 -18.05 6.03 -19.26
C ASP A 113 -18.61 4.63 -19.62
N ALA A 114 -18.52 3.65 -18.71
CA ALA A 114 -19.02 2.29 -18.91
C ALA A 114 -20.56 2.22 -18.99
N ASP A 115 -21.07 1.48 -19.97
CA ASP A 115 -22.49 1.17 -20.11
C ASP A 115 -22.97 0.22 -18.99
N GLN A 116 -22.26 -0.89 -18.77
CA GLN A 116 -22.50 -1.82 -17.66
C GLN A 116 -21.57 -1.47 -16.50
N PHE A 117 -21.97 -0.47 -15.71
CA PHE A 117 -21.12 0.09 -14.66
C PHE A 117 -20.64 -0.98 -13.67
N ASP A 118 -21.55 -1.78 -13.09
CA ASP A 118 -21.23 -2.76 -12.05
C ASP A 118 -20.26 -3.83 -12.55
N ARG A 119 -20.41 -4.25 -13.81
CA ARG A 119 -19.49 -5.15 -14.48
C ARG A 119 -18.08 -4.54 -14.57
N ALA A 120 -17.98 -3.32 -15.08
CA ALA A 120 -16.70 -2.62 -15.20
C ALA A 120 -16.06 -2.35 -13.83
N PHE A 121 -16.87 -2.06 -12.81
CA PHE A 121 -16.42 -1.87 -11.44
C PHE A 121 -15.79 -3.15 -10.90
N ILE A 122 -16.47 -4.30 -11.03
CA ILE A 122 -15.93 -5.60 -10.57
C ILE A 122 -14.65 -5.97 -11.32
N GLU A 123 -14.63 -5.79 -12.65
CA GLU A 123 -13.47 -6.08 -13.52
C GLU A 123 -12.22 -5.29 -13.12
N GLN A 124 -12.38 -4.09 -12.55
CA GLN A 124 -11.26 -3.26 -12.07
C GLN A 124 -10.96 -3.46 -10.58
N MET A 125 -11.99 -3.57 -9.73
CA MET A 125 -11.81 -3.62 -8.28
C MET A 125 -11.24 -4.97 -7.81
N ILE A 126 -11.55 -6.08 -8.47
CA ILE A 126 -10.91 -7.38 -8.14
C ILE A 126 -9.38 -7.33 -8.28
N PRO A 127 -8.80 -6.99 -9.45
CA PRO A 127 -7.34 -6.94 -9.58
C PRO A 127 -6.71 -5.84 -8.72
N HIS A 128 -7.41 -4.72 -8.48
CA HIS A 128 -6.99 -3.69 -7.53
C HIS A 128 -6.82 -4.28 -6.12
N HIS A 129 -7.83 -4.98 -5.59
CA HIS A 129 -7.75 -5.64 -4.29
C HIS A 129 -6.68 -6.73 -4.23
N GLN A 130 -6.49 -7.49 -5.32
CA GLN A 130 -5.42 -8.49 -5.37
C GLN A 130 -4.02 -7.85 -5.22
N MET A 131 -3.81 -6.66 -5.81
CA MET A 131 -2.58 -5.90 -5.63
C MET A 131 -2.43 -5.39 -4.19
N GLY A 132 -3.49 -4.86 -3.59
CA GLY A 132 -3.51 -4.44 -2.19
C GLY A 132 -3.14 -5.57 -1.22
N ILE A 133 -3.71 -6.76 -1.43
CA ILE A 133 -3.38 -7.98 -0.67
C ILE A 133 -1.91 -8.38 -0.86
N MET A 134 -1.37 -8.29 -2.08
CA MET A 134 0.03 -8.60 -2.34
C MET A 134 0.97 -7.65 -1.58
N MET A 135 0.69 -6.34 -1.64
CA MET A 135 1.45 -5.31 -0.93
C MET A 135 1.39 -5.52 0.59
N ALA A 136 0.20 -5.80 1.13
CA ALA A 136 0.00 -6.08 2.54
C ALA A 136 0.79 -7.31 3.01
N ARG A 137 0.81 -8.39 2.22
CA ARG A 137 1.63 -9.59 2.54
C ARG A 137 3.12 -9.27 2.60
N MET A 138 3.65 -8.59 1.58
CA MET A 138 5.07 -8.24 1.53
C MET A 138 5.50 -7.38 2.72
N ALA A 139 4.67 -6.39 3.10
CA ALA A 139 4.93 -5.53 4.24
C ALA A 139 4.80 -6.28 5.58
N GLY A 140 3.72 -7.05 5.76
CA GLY A 140 3.47 -7.81 6.99
C GLY A 140 4.54 -8.87 7.29
N ASP A 141 5.07 -9.50 6.25
CA ASP A 141 6.16 -10.49 6.39
C ASP A 141 7.50 -9.85 6.77
N SER A 142 7.70 -8.58 6.40
CA SER A 142 8.99 -7.88 6.55
C SER A 142 9.04 -6.93 7.74
N THR A 143 7.88 -6.45 8.22
CA THR A 143 7.80 -5.45 9.29
C THR A 143 8.11 -6.05 10.67
N SER A 144 8.74 -5.23 11.51
CA SER A 144 8.89 -5.47 12.95
C SER A 144 7.83 -4.76 13.80
N ARG A 145 6.99 -3.89 13.21
CA ARG A 145 5.94 -3.14 13.91
C ARG A 145 4.67 -3.97 14.00
N LEU A 146 4.12 -4.10 15.19
CA LEU A 146 2.87 -4.85 15.41
C LEU A 146 1.67 -4.10 14.81
N GLU A 147 1.74 -2.78 14.76
CA GLU A 147 0.77 -1.88 14.15
C GLU A 147 0.62 -2.16 12.65
N ILE A 148 1.74 -2.20 11.92
CA ILE A 148 1.74 -2.54 10.48
C ILE A 148 1.27 -3.98 10.28
N ARG A 149 1.75 -4.94 11.08
CA ARG A 149 1.31 -6.34 10.98
C ARG A 149 -0.20 -6.47 11.15
N GLY A 150 -0.77 -5.81 12.17
CA GLY A 150 -2.21 -5.80 12.42
C GLY A 150 -3.02 -5.15 11.29
N LEU A 151 -2.54 -4.02 10.76
CA LEU A 151 -3.16 -3.38 9.59
C LEU A 151 -3.14 -4.31 8.37
N THR A 152 -1.98 -4.91 8.06
CA THR A 152 -1.84 -5.79 6.91
C THR A 152 -2.73 -7.04 7.01
N ASP A 153 -2.86 -7.63 8.20
CA ASP A 153 -3.78 -8.75 8.44
C ASP A 153 -5.24 -8.33 8.22
N GLY A 154 -5.61 -7.12 8.66
CA GLY A 154 -6.92 -6.51 8.44
C GLY A 154 -7.24 -6.32 6.96
N ILE A 155 -6.31 -5.72 6.20
CA ILE A 155 -6.41 -5.51 4.75
C ILE A 155 -6.58 -6.84 4.03
N ILE A 156 -5.71 -7.82 4.31
CA ILE A 156 -5.76 -9.14 3.66
C ILE A 156 -7.12 -9.78 3.87
N ARG A 157 -7.63 -9.78 5.11
CA ARG A 157 -8.91 -10.39 5.44
C ARG A 157 -10.07 -9.67 4.72
N THR A 158 -10.20 -8.36 4.91
CA THR A 158 -11.31 -7.59 4.35
C THR A 158 -11.32 -7.63 2.81
N GLN A 159 -10.16 -7.40 2.18
CA GLN A 159 -10.11 -7.38 0.71
C GLN A 159 -10.30 -8.79 0.11
N SER A 160 -9.93 -9.87 0.80
CA SER A 160 -10.25 -11.24 0.34
C SER A 160 -11.77 -11.48 0.37
N GLU A 161 -12.44 -11.09 1.47
CA GLU A 161 -13.90 -11.20 1.60
C GLU A 161 -14.64 -10.36 0.54
N GLU A 162 -14.09 -9.19 0.17
CA GLU A 162 -14.63 -8.33 -0.88
C GLU A 162 -14.43 -8.93 -2.28
N ILE A 163 -13.27 -9.53 -2.56
CA ILE A 163 -13.03 -10.28 -3.81
C ILE A 163 -14.03 -11.43 -3.94
N ASP A 164 -14.22 -12.22 -2.88
CA ASP A 164 -15.14 -13.37 -2.91
C ASP A 164 -16.58 -12.93 -3.23
N ARG A 165 -17.05 -11.85 -2.60
CA ARG A 165 -18.36 -11.24 -2.90
C ARG A 165 -18.46 -10.78 -4.35
N MET A 166 -17.47 -10.03 -4.82
CA MET A 166 -17.47 -9.53 -6.20
C MET A 166 -17.42 -10.67 -7.23
N GLN A 167 -16.64 -11.72 -6.99
CA GLN A 167 -16.59 -12.90 -7.86
C GLN A 167 -17.93 -13.63 -7.91
N GLN A 168 -18.58 -13.80 -6.76
CA GLN A 168 -19.91 -14.40 -6.70
C GLN A 168 -20.91 -13.59 -7.53
N TRP A 169 -20.96 -12.27 -7.34
CA TRP A 169 -21.84 -11.39 -8.10
C TRP A 169 -21.54 -11.38 -9.59
N TYR A 170 -20.26 -11.42 -9.97
CA TYR A 170 -19.84 -11.47 -11.37
C TYR A 170 -20.36 -12.73 -12.07
N GLN A 171 -20.29 -13.87 -11.39
CA GLN A 171 -20.83 -15.14 -11.86
C GLN A 171 -22.37 -15.14 -11.92
N GLU A 172 -23.02 -14.60 -10.90
CA GLU A 172 -24.49 -14.55 -10.79
C GLU A 172 -25.11 -13.61 -11.84
N TRP A 173 -24.53 -12.44 -12.08
CA TRP A 173 -25.12 -11.40 -12.92
C TRP A 173 -24.68 -11.51 -14.39
N TYR A 174 -23.46 -12.01 -14.65
CA TYR A 174 -22.87 -12.00 -16.00
C TYR A 174 -22.43 -13.38 -16.49
N GLY A 175 -22.55 -14.43 -15.67
CA GLY A 175 -22.18 -15.79 -16.06
C GLY A 175 -20.67 -15.99 -16.22
N ARG A 176 -19.85 -15.22 -15.50
CA ARG A 176 -18.39 -15.15 -15.64
C ARG A 176 -17.62 -15.63 -14.43
#